data_AF-A0A1E3RES4-F1
#
_entry.id   AF-A0A1E3RES4-F1
#
_cell.length_a   1.000
_cell.length_b   1.000
_cell.length_c   1.000
_cell.angle_alpha   90.00
_cell.angle_beta   90.00
_cell.angle_gamma   90.00
#
_symmetry.space_group_name_H-M   'P 1'
#
loop_
_entity.id
_entity.type
_entity.pdbx_description
1 polymer ?
#
loop_
_entity_poly.entity_id
_entity_poly.type
_entity_poly.pdbx_seq_one_letter_code
_entity_poly.pdbx_strand_id
1 'polypeptide(L)'
;MDADTRDLLRGSLRAMFADDTTDLLAELAEMGWAEVVSDDEAAAVDLLFTEQGRAGAASAALDEVMLGSGPDTSVVVHPLAQARSTVDAGRLDVDGVVLHTPPDRPAVVLASGERAFVVENWSAEPVAGFAPRSRLHRVRLSLPLDDLQARDIDVPAAIAAARRALSAELIGNAGAMLDLAVGHVTDRVQFGRPIGTYQTPRHRLADAYAQVEAARELLGLAWRSRSAWDADVAKAYAGWAAETTAAACMQVCGAIGLSSEHALGGYVARSRVLDALYGGWQDAIHDIGERLLDGAAR
;
A
#
# COMPACT_ATOMS: atom_id res chain seq x y z
N MET A 1 12.77 -16.46 7.70
CA MET A 1 13.82 -15.86 6.86
C MET A 1 14.98 -15.30 7.71
N ASP A 2 16.20 -15.82 7.53
CA ASP A 2 17.40 -15.27 8.18
C ASP A 2 17.85 -13.93 7.58
N ALA A 3 18.84 -13.28 8.21
CA ALA A 3 19.28 -11.93 7.85
C ALA A 3 19.98 -11.88 6.48
N ASP A 4 20.84 -12.86 6.17
CA ASP A 4 21.60 -12.90 4.92
C ASP A 4 20.66 -13.12 3.72
N THR A 5 19.70 -14.05 3.86
CA THR A 5 18.65 -14.28 2.86
C THR A 5 17.81 -13.02 2.65
N ARG A 6 17.40 -12.35 3.73
CA ARG A 6 16.63 -11.10 3.65
C ARG A 6 17.40 -10.01 2.90
N ASP A 7 18.69 -9.85 3.17
CA ASP A 7 19.51 -8.82 2.54
C ASP A 7 19.75 -9.10 1.05
N LEU A 8 19.94 -10.37 0.68
CA LEU A 8 20.03 -10.80 -0.72
C LEU A 8 18.72 -10.52 -1.48
N LEU A 9 17.57 -10.94 -0.94
CA LEU A 9 16.27 -10.69 -1.53
C LEU A 9 15.97 -9.20 -1.64
N ARG A 10 16.35 -8.40 -0.63
CA ARG A 10 16.23 -6.94 -0.67
C ARG A 10 17.00 -6.35 -1.85
N GLY A 11 18.22 -6.83 -2.10
CA GLY A 11 19.03 -6.41 -3.24
C GLY A 11 18.35 -6.72 -4.57
N SER A 12 17.83 -7.94 -4.73
CA SER A 12 17.11 -8.36 -5.93
C SER A 12 15.86 -7.49 -6.17
N LEU A 13 15.01 -7.32 -5.15
CA LEU A 13 13.79 -6.52 -5.26
C LEU A 13 14.08 -5.06 -5.64
N ARG A 14 15.13 -4.45 -5.07
CA ARG A 14 15.54 -3.09 -5.44
C ARG A 14 15.96 -2.98 -6.90
N ALA A 15 16.64 -4.01 -7.43
CA ALA A 15 17.01 -4.04 -8.83
C ALA A 15 15.76 -4.16 -9.72
N MET A 16 14.81 -5.02 -9.37
CA MET A 16 13.53 -5.19 -10.08
C MET A 16 12.74 -3.87 -10.10
N PHE A 17 12.59 -3.20 -8.96
CA PHE A 17 11.85 -1.93 -8.88
C PHE A 17 12.56 -0.74 -9.54
N ALA A 18 13.86 -0.84 -9.82
CA ALA A 18 14.58 0.20 -10.56
C ALA A 18 14.27 0.16 -12.06
N ASP A 19 13.80 -0.98 -12.58
CA ASP A 19 13.37 -1.13 -13.97
C ASP A 19 11.85 -0.95 -14.10
N ASP A 20 11.44 0.25 -14.50
CA ASP A 20 10.03 0.62 -14.69
C ASP A 20 9.34 -0.14 -15.86
N THR A 21 10.09 -0.95 -16.64
CA THR A 21 9.60 -1.68 -17.82
C THR A 21 9.28 -3.15 -17.57
N THR A 22 9.71 -3.71 -16.44
CA THR A 22 9.59 -5.14 -16.20
C THR A 22 8.25 -5.55 -15.61
N ASP A 23 7.78 -6.74 -15.99
CA ASP A 23 6.69 -7.43 -15.30
C ASP A 23 7.20 -8.03 -13.99
N LEU A 24 7.02 -7.31 -12.89
CA LEU A 24 7.46 -7.72 -11.56
C LEU A 24 6.96 -9.13 -11.19
N LEU A 25 5.72 -9.48 -11.52
CA LEU A 25 5.16 -10.78 -11.14
C LEU A 25 5.88 -11.92 -11.87
N ALA A 26 6.23 -11.71 -13.14
CA ALA A 26 7.02 -12.66 -13.91
C ALA A 26 8.42 -12.86 -13.31
N GLU A 27 9.12 -11.77 -12.94
CA GLU A 27 10.44 -11.86 -12.31
C GLU A 27 10.41 -12.53 -10.93
N LEU A 28 9.39 -12.21 -10.12
CA LEU A 28 9.17 -12.87 -8.83
C LEU A 28 8.94 -14.38 -9.04
N ALA A 29 8.13 -14.77 -10.03
CA ALA A 29 7.90 -16.16 -10.36
C ALA A 29 9.19 -16.88 -10.79
N GLU A 30 10.01 -16.26 -11.65
CA GLU A 30 11.30 -16.80 -12.09
C GLU A 30 12.30 -16.97 -10.94
N MET A 31 12.26 -16.09 -9.93
CA MET A 31 13.10 -16.19 -8.73
C MET A 31 12.60 -17.24 -7.72
N GLY A 32 11.47 -17.90 -7.98
CA GLY A 32 10.87 -18.85 -7.04
C GLY A 32 10.21 -18.18 -5.84
N TRP A 33 9.65 -16.97 -6.02
CA TRP A 33 9.04 -16.20 -4.93
C TRP A 33 7.95 -16.94 -4.17
N ALA A 34 7.21 -17.83 -4.85
CA ALA A 34 6.20 -18.68 -4.21
C ALA A 34 6.79 -19.55 -3.08
N GLU A 35 8.02 -20.05 -3.23
CA GLU A 35 8.72 -20.82 -2.20
C GLU A 35 9.10 -19.92 -1.02
N VAL A 36 9.59 -18.70 -1.30
CA VAL A 36 9.92 -17.70 -0.28
C VAL A 36 8.69 -17.33 0.56
N VAL A 37 7.53 -17.12 -0.09
CA VAL A 37 6.25 -16.85 0.59
C VAL A 37 5.78 -18.07 1.38
N SER A 38 5.93 -19.29 0.85
CA SER A 38 5.55 -20.52 1.57
C SER A 38 6.40 -20.76 2.82
N ASP A 39 7.67 -20.35 2.81
CA ASP A 39 8.58 -20.53 3.94
C ASP A 39 8.31 -19.53 5.06
N ASP A 40 8.10 -18.25 4.71
CA ASP A 40 7.87 -17.17 5.66
C ASP A 40 7.09 -16.02 5.01
N GLU A 41 5.78 -16.22 4.85
CA GLU A 41 4.85 -15.26 4.23
C GLU A 41 4.98 -13.86 4.85
N ALA A 42 5.06 -13.79 6.18
CA ALA A 42 5.14 -12.52 6.90
C ALA A 42 6.40 -11.75 6.50
N ALA A 43 7.57 -12.40 6.52
CA ALA A 43 8.82 -11.76 6.13
C ALA A 43 8.88 -11.44 4.62
N ALA A 44 8.33 -12.32 3.77
CA ALA A 44 8.33 -12.14 2.32
C ALA A 44 7.46 -10.94 1.90
N VAL A 45 6.20 -10.90 2.37
CA VAL A 45 5.26 -9.82 2.04
C VAL A 45 5.72 -8.49 2.65
N ASP A 46 6.20 -8.48 3.89
CA ASP A 46 6.76 -7.28 4.52
C ASP A 46 7.94 -6.72 3.72
N LEU A 47 8.87 -7.58 3.30
CA LEU A 47 10.04 -7.19 2.52
C LEU A 47 9.65 -6.62 1.14
N LEU A 48 8.81 -7.34 0.39
CA LEU A 48 8.37 -6.93 -0.95
C LEU A 48 7.71 -5.55 -0.92
N PHE A 49 6.72 -5.37 -0.04
CA PHE A 49 5.97 -4.13 0.01
C PHE A 49 6.78 -2.99 0.65
N THR A 50 7.66 -3.27 1.62
CA THR A 50 8.58 -2.24 2.13
C THR A 50 9.49 -1.72 1.02
N GLU A 51 10.10 -2.60 0.22
CA GLU A 51 10.96 -2.17 -0.88
C GLU A 51 10.18 -1.52 -2.03
N GLN A 52 8.95 -1.97 -2.32
CA GLN A 52 8.04 -1.30 -3.24
C GLN A 52 7.77 0.15 -2.81
N GLY A 53 7.46 0.34 -1.52
CA GLY A 53 7.22 1.65 -0.93
C GLY A 53 8.46 2.53 -0.99
N ARG A 54 9.64 1.97 -0.68
CA ARG A 54 10.92 2.68 -0.75
C ARG A 54 11.32 3.08 -2.17
N ALA A 55 10.93 2.30 -3.17
CA ALA A 55 11.16 2.61 -4.58
C ALA A 55 10.10 3.59 -5.15
N GLY A 56 8.96 3.74 -4.48
CA GLY A 56 7.82 4.48 -5.00
C GLY A 56 7.16 3.80 -6.22
N ALA A 57 7.43 2.51 -6.43
CA ALA A 57 7.00 1.72 -7.58
C ALA A 57 5.56 1.21 -7.42
N ALA A 58 4.81 1.06 -8.52
CA ALA A 58 3.49 0.44 -8.52
C ALA A 58 3.55 -0.94 -9.18
N SER A 59 2.82 -1.91 -8.63
CA SER A 59 2.74 -3.27 -9.17
C SER A 59 1.38 -3.91 -8.90
N ALA A 60 1.15 -5.09 -9.49
CA ALA A 60 0.00 -5.93 -9.21
C ALA A 60 0.24 -6.94 -8.07
N ALA A 61 1.33 -6.82 -7.30
CA ALA A 61 1.63 -7.76 -6.20
C ALA A 61 0.54 -7.82 -5.12
N LEU A 62 -0.27 -6.76 -4.99
CA LEU A 62 -1.39 -6.77 -4.04
C LEU A 62 -2.46 -7.78 -4.45
N ASP A 63 -2.69 -7.97 -5.76
CA ASP A 63 -3.64 -8.96 -6.28
C ASP A 63 -3.24 -10.36 -5.82
N GLU A 64 -1.96 -10.72 -5.94
CA GLU A 64 -1.45 -12.03 -5.54
C GLU A 64 -1.53 -12.26 -4.03
N VAL A 65 -1.25 -11.24 -3.21
CA VAL A 65 -1.41 -11.33 -1.75
C VAL A 65 -2.87 -11.58 -1.36
N MET A 66 -3.82 -11.04 -2.11
CA MET A 66 -5.25 -11.18 -1.81
C MET A 66 -5.85 -12.49 -2.31
N LEU A 67 -5.47 -12.93 -3.51
CA LEU A 67 -6.07 -14.10 -4.17
C LEU A 67 -5.27 -15.39 -3.96
N GLY A 68 -4.01 -15.28 -3.52
CA GLY A 68 -3.04 -16.37 -3.51
C GLY A 68 -2.46 -16.65 -4.90
N SER A 69 -1.32 -17.33 -4.94
CA SER A 69 -0.69 -17.77 -6.19
C SER A 69 -1.52 -18.88 -6.85
N GLY A 70 -1.92 -18.70 -8.11
CA GLY A 70 -2.70 -19.69 -8.85
C GLY A 70 -2.73 -19.43 -10.36
N PRO A 71 -3.11 -20.43 -11.18
CA PRO A 71 -3.13 -20.31 -12.64
C PRO A 71 -4.21 -19.35 -13.16
N ASP A 72 -5.24 -19.05 -12.35
CA ASP A 72 -6.17 -17.94 -12.57
C ASP A 72 -5.53 -16.65 -12.05
N THR A 73 -4.59 -16.08 -12.80
CA THR A 73 -4.15 -14.70 -12.54
C THR A 73 -5.34 -13.79 -12.83
N SER A 74 -6.12 -13.40 -11.82
CA SER A 74 -7.22 -12.42 -11.96
C SER A 74 -6.81 -11.07 -11.40
N VAL A 75 -7.31 -9.98 -11.98
CA VAL A 75 -7.03 -8.62 -11.49
C VAL A 75 -8.00 -8.31 -10.36
N VAL A 76 -7.57 -7.70 -9.25
CA VAL A 76 -8.51 -7.27 -8.21
C VAL A 76 -8.96 -5.83 -8.47
N VAL A 77 -10.27 -5.59 -8.41
CA VAL A 77 -10.82 -4.23 -8.35
C VAL A 77 -10.84 -3.77 -6.90
N HIS A 78 -9.92 -2.88 -6.54
CA HIS A 78 -9.75 -2.40 -5.18
C HIS A 78 -10.62 -1.17 -4.89
N PRO A 79 -11.17 -1.03 -3.66
CA PRO A 79 -11.79 0.21 -3.23
C PRO A 79 -10.73 1.31 -3.04
N LEU A 80 -11.08 2.55 -3.37
CA LEU A 80 -10.21 3.71 -3.19
C LEU A 80 -11.03 4.92 -2.69
N ALA A 81 -10.74 5.36 -1.47
CA ALA A 81 -11.52 6.39 -0.79
C ALA A 81 -13.03 6.04 -0.81
N GLN A 82 -13.86 6.86 -1.47
CA GLN A 82 -15.31 6.64 -1.56
C GLN A 82 -15.72 5.66 -2.66
N ALA A 83 -14.83 5.32 -3.59
CA ALA A 83 -15.11 4.33 -4.64
C ALA A 83 -15.07 2.93 -4.03
N ARG A 84 -16.23 2.26 -4.01
CA ARG A 84 -16.39 0.89 -3.51
C ARG A 84 -17.46 0.16 -4.31
N SER A 85 -17.24 -1.13 -4.52
CA SER A 85 -18.22 -2.00 -5.17
C SER A 85 -19.27 -2.47 -4.16
N THR A 86 -20.53 -2.42 -4.56
CA THR A 86 -21.69 -2.77 -3.73
C THR A 86 -22.61 -3.72 -4.46
N VAL A 87 -23.35 -4.50 -3.69
CA VAL A 87 -24.47 -5.28 -4.21
C VAL A 87 -25.76 -4.70 -3.68
N ASP A 88 -26.64 -4.26 -4.58
CA ASP A 88 -27.96 -3.74 -4.26
C ASP A 88 -28.99 -4.23 -5.29
N ALA A 89 -30.22 -4.50 -4.85
CA ALA A 89 -31.36 -4.85 -5.69
C ALA A 89 -31.08 -5.91 -6.79
N GLY A 90 -30.27 -6.94 -6.49
CA GLY A 90 -29.93 -8.01 -7.44
C GLY A 90 -28.88 -7.63 -8.49
N ARG A 91 -28.16 -6.52 -8.28
CA ARG A 91 -27.08 -6.05 -9.16
C ARG A 91 -25.77 -5.91 -8.39
N LEU A 92 -24.67 -6.09 -9.11
CA LEU A 92 -23.33 -5.69 -8.69
C LEU A 92 -23.01 -4.34 -9.33
N ASP A 93 -22.89 -3.30 -8.51
CA ASP A 93 -22.38 -2.00 -8.92
C ASP A 93 -20.88 -1.94 -8.57
N VAL A 94 -20.04 -1.94 -9.59
CA VAL A 94 -18.59 -1.90 -9.47
C VAL A 94 -18.12 -0.45 -9.54
N ASP A 95 -17.41 0.02 -8.52
CA ASP A 95 -16.64 1.27 -8.57
C ASP A 95 -15.35 1.09 -7.77
N GLY A 96 -14.21 1.18 -8.44
CA GLY A 96 -12.91 0.96 -7.81
C GLY A 96 -11.77 1.19 -8.79
N VAL A 97 -10.57 0.74 -8.40
CA VAL A 97 -9.35 0.88 -9.20
C VAL A 97 -8.58 -0.42 -9.30
N VAL A 98 -7.86 -0.60 -10.41
CA VAL A 98 -6.79 -1.59 -10.55
C VAL A 98 -5.44 -0.85 -10.51
N LEU A 99 -4.40 -1.48 -9.95
CA LEU A 99 -3.15 -0.81 -9.55
C LEU A 99 -2.06 -0.77 -10.64
N HIS A 100 -2.38 -1.28 -11.83
CA HIS A 100 -1.50 -1.33 -12.99
C HIS A 100 -2.32 -1.29 -14.28
N THR A 101 -1.65 -1.27 -15.43
CA THR A 101 -2.30 -1.43 -16.73
C THR A 101 -3.07 -2.75 -16.75
N PRO A 102 -4.40 -2.72 -16.97
CA PRO A 102 -5.21 -3.93 -16.93
C PRO A 102 -4.82 -4.86 -18.09
N PRO A 103 -4.39 -6.09 -17.81
CA PRO A 103 -4.27 -7.13 -18.83
C PRO A 103 -5.64 -7.68 -19.23
N ASP A 104 -5.66 -8.40 -20.36
CA ASP A 104 -6.85 -9.08 -20.89
C ASP A 104 -7.15 -10.37 -20.08
N ARG A 105 -7.54 -10.20 -18.82
CA ARG A 105 -7.92 -11.27 -17.88
C ARG A 105 -9.17 -10.89 -17.07
N PRO A 106 -9.88 -11.89 -16.51
CA PRO A 106 -11.04 -11.63 -15.66
C PRO A 106 -10.67 -10.78 -14.44
N ALA A 107 -11.59 -9.92 -14.00
CA ALA A 107 -11.48 -9.17 -12.77
C ALA A 107 -12.20 -9.87 -11.62
N VAL A 108 -11.58 -9.89 -10.44
CA VAL A 108 -12.24 -10.24 -9.18
C VAL A 108 -12.68 -8.95 -8.50
N VAL A 109 -13.98 -8.83 -8.26
CA VAL A 109 -14.59 -7.69 -7.57
C VAL A 109 -15.00 -8.11 -6.17
N LEU A 110 -14.44 -7.45 -5.16
CA LEU A 110 -14.87 -7.59 -3.77
C LEU A 110 -16.00 -6.59 -3.51
N ALA A 111 -17.17 -7.10 -3.13
CA ALA A 111 -18.37 -6.29 -2.94
C ALA A 111 -18.88 -6.36 -1.50
N SER A 112 -19.22 -5.20 -0.95
CA SER A 112 -19.75 -5.04 0.41
C SER A 112 -18.88 -5.68 1.51
N GLY A 113 -17.59 -5.93 1.26
CA GLY A 113 -16.65 -6.51 2.24
C GLY A 113 -16.84 -8.01 2.53
N GLU A 114 -17.79 -8.68 1.88
CA GLU A 114 -18.19 -10.05 2.25
C GLU A 114 -18.24 -11.02 1.06
N ARG A 115 -18.42 -10.51 -0.17
CA ARG A 115 -18.62 -11.36 -1.35
C ARG A 115 -17.64 -11.00 -2.45
N ALA A 116 -17.28 -11.98 -3.26
CA ALA A 116 -16.42 -11.80 -4.41
C ALA A 116 -17.08 -12.36 -5.68
N PHE A 117 -16.91 -11.65 -6.79
CA PHE A 117 -17.47 -12.01 -8.09
C PHE A 117 -16.38 -11.96 -9.17
N VAL A 118 -16.46 -12.87 -10.13
CA VAL A 118 -15.64 -12.84 -11.34
C VAL A 118 -16.39 -12.05 -12.42
N VAL A 119 -15.70 -11.09 -13.03
CA VAL A 119 -16.21 -10.23 -14.10
C VAL A 119 -15.30 -10.40 -15.33
N GLU A 120 -15.86 -11.02 -16.36
CA GLU A 120 -15.15 -11.32 -17.62
C GLU A 120 -15.03 -10.08 -18.53
N ASN A 121 -16.14 -9.40 -18.77
CA ASN A 121 -16.22 -8.28 -19.70
C ASN A 121 -16.20 -6.95 -18.96
N TRP A 122 -15.01 -6.39 -18.78
CA TRP A 122 -14.81 -5.11 -18.11
C TRP A 122 -13.82 -4.23 -18.88
N SER A 123 -13.83 -2.94 -18.57
CA SER A 123 -12.83 -1.99 -19.05
C SER A 123 -12.43 -1.06 -17.91
N ALA A 124 -11.27 -0.44 -18.06
CA ALA A 124 -10.77 0.53 -17.10
C ALA A 124 -10.24 1.78 -17.81
N GLU A 125 -10.46 2.93 -17.19
CA GLU A 125 -9.97 4.21 -17.68
C GLU A 125 -8.77 4.68 -16.85
N PRO A 126 -7.64 5.09 -17.47
CA PRO A 126 -6.49 5.61 -16.73
C PRO A 126 -6.89 6.79 -15.84
N VAL A 127 -6.49 6.74 -14.56
CA VAL A 127 -6.70 7.84 -13.63
C VAL A 127 -5.51 8.81 -13.75
N ALA A 128 -5.75 9.94 -14.40
CA ALA A 128 -4.80 11.06 -14.40
C ALA A 128 -4.88 11.85 -13.09
N GLY A 129 -3.82 12.60 -12.75
CA GLY A 129 -3.85 13.56 -11.65
C GLY A 129 -2.59 13.60 -10.80
N PHE A 130 -2.78 13.72 -9.48
CA PHE A 130 -1.75 14.08 -8.51
C PHE A 130 -0.67 13.00 -8.30
N ALA A 131 -0.97 11.73 -8.58
CA ALA A 131 -0.07 10.59 -8.31
C ALA A 131 0.11 9.69 -9.56
N PRO A 132 0.66 10.20 -10.68
CA PRO A 132 0.72 9.48 -11.96
C PRO A 132 1.54 8.18 -11.88
N ARG A 133 2.53 8.12 -10.97
CA ARG A 133 3.34 6.90 -10.72
C ARG A 133 2.56 5.76 -10.06
N SER A 134 1.32 6.00 -9.62
CA SER A 134 0.48 4.95 -9.04
C SER A 134 -0.21 4.08 -10.09
N ARG A 135 -0.11 4.43 -11.39
CA ARG A 135 -0.61 3.64 -12.54
C ARG A 135 -2.07 3.14 -12.38
N LEU A 136 -2.90 3.92 -11.69
CA LEU A 136 -4.29 3.54 -11.38
C LEU A 136 -5.16 3.58 -12.63
N HIS A 137 -6.03 2.58 -12.79
CA HIS A 137 -7.10 2.60 -13.78
C HIS A 137 -8.44 2.37 -13.08
N ARG A 138 -9.42 3.24 -13.34
CA ARG A 138 -10.73 3.17 -12.71
C ARG A 138 -11.65 2.23 -13.46
N VAL A 139 -12.32 1.37 -12.70
CA VAL A 139 -13.32 0.42 -13.21
C VAL A 139 -14.69 0.85 -12.72
N ARG A 140 -15.65 1.02 -13.64
CA ARG A 140 -17.03 1.37 -13.33
C ARG A 140 -18.00 0.66 -14.26
N LEU A 141 -18.88 -0.15 -13.70
CA LEU A 141 -19.92 -0.87 -14.44
C LEU A 141 -20.98 -1.42 -13.49
N SER A 142 -22.15 -1.76 -14.03
CA SER A 142 -23.25 -2.36 -13.28
C SER A 142 -23.75 -3.60 -13.99
N LEU A 143 -23.79 -4.73 -13.31
CA LEU A 143 -24.08 -6.05 -13.88
C LEU A 143 -25.19 -6.75 -13.07
N PRO A 144 -26.13 -7.46 -13.72
CA PRO A 144 -27.06 -8.34 -13.00
C PRO A 144 -26.29 -9.45 -12.26
N LEU A 145 -26.66 -9.77 -11.02
CA LEU A 145 -26.00 -10.84 -10.26
C LEU A 145 -26.14 -12.21 -10.91
N ASP A 146 -27.26 -12.45 -11.61
CA ASP A 146 -27.55 -13.73 -12.25
C ASP A 146 -26.55 -14.06 -13.38
N ASP A 147 -25.86 -13.06 -13.92
CA ASP A 147 -24.86 -13.20 -14.98
C ASP A 147 -23.44 -13.42 -14.41
N LEU A 148 -23.27 -13.42 -13.08
CA LEU A 148 -21.97 -13.42 -12.43
C LEU A 148 -21.65 -14.74 -11.74
N GLN A 149 -20.39 -15.16 -11.89
CA GLN A 149 -19.85 -16.26 -11.11
C GLN A 149 -19.32 -15.75 -9.77
N ALA A 150 -19.85 -16.29 -8.67
CA ALA A 150 -19.27 -16.06 -7.34
C ALA A 150 -17.87 -16.68 -7.27
N ARG A 151 -16.91 -15.95 -6.71
CA ARG A 151 -15.57 -16.46 -6.39
C ARG A 151 -15.55 -16.89 -4.93
N ASP A 152 -15.21 -18.15 -4.69
CA ASP A 152 -15.06 -18.68 -3.33
C ASP A 152 -13.72 -18.24 -2.74
N ILE A 153 -13.75 -17.15 -1.96
CA ILE A 153 -12.63 -16.63 -1.17
C ILE A 153 -13.13 -16.07 0.15
N ASP A 154 -12.29 -16.12 1.18
CA ASP A 154 -12.52 -15.40 2.43
C ASP A 154 -12.19 -13.91 2.23
N VAL A 155 -13.21 -13.13 1.90
CA VAL A 155 -13.07 -11.68 1.62
C VAL A 155 -12.50 -10.91 2.82
N PRO A 156 -12.98 -11.10 4.06
CA PRO A 156 -12.37 -10.49 5.25
C PRO A 156 -10.87 -10.82 5.40
N ALA A 157 -10.47 -12.09 5.20
CA ALA A 157 -9.06 -12.48 5.29
C ALA A 157 -8.22 -11.86 4.17
N ALA A 158 -8.75 -11.80 2.93
CA ALA A 158 -8.08 -11.15 1.80
C ALA A 158 -7.88 -9.64 2.05
N ILE A 159 -8.90 -8.94 2.58
CA ILE A 159 -8.79 -7.53 2.97
C ILE A 159 -7.75 -7.35 4.09
N ALA A 160 -7.72 -8.25 5.08
CA ALA A 160 -6.71 -8.20 6.14
C ALA A 160 -5.29 -8.41 5.59
N ALA A 161 -5.11 -9.29 4.60
CA ALA A 161 -3.83 -9.48 3.91
C ALA A 161 -3.41 -8.22 3.14
N ALA A 162 -4.34 -7.61 2.39
CA ALA A 162 -4.10 -6.35 1.69
C ALA A 162 -3.69 -5.23 2.65
N ARG A 163 -4.35 -5.12 3.81
CA ARG A 163 -4.04 -4.11 4.84
C ARG A 163 -2.64 -4.29 5.42
N ARG A 164 -2.19 -5.53 5.65
CA ARG A 164 -0.81 -5.80 6.09
C ARG A 164 0.22 -5.40 5.02
N ALA A 165 -0.01 -5.79 3.76
CA ALA A 165 0.85 -5.43 2.64
C ALA A 165 0.94 -3.90 2.43
N LEU A 166 -0.20 -3.21 2.42
CA LEU A 166 -0.24 -1.75 2.29
C LEU A 166 0.40 -1.02 3.49
N SER A 167 0.35 -1.60 4.69
CA SER A 167 1.06 -1.07 5.86
C SER A 167 2.58 -1.09 5.64
N ALA A 168 3.13 -2.22 5.18
CA ALA A 168 4.54 -2.34 4.84
C ALA A 168 4.94 -1.32 3.76
N GLU A 169 4.10 -1.12 2.75
CA GLU A 169 4.36 -0.15 1.69
C GLU A 169 4.35 1.30 2.18
N LEU A 170 3.38 1.67 3.01
CA LEU A 170 3.32 2.98 3.66
C LEU A 170 4.56 3.24 4.53
N ILE A 171 5.02 2.23 5.27
CA ILE A 171 6.24 2.29 6.08
C ILE A 171 7.49 2.49 5.19
N GLY A 172 7.60 1.72 4.11
CA GLY A 172 8.69 1.86 3.14
C GLY A 172 8.72 3.25 2.49
N ASN A 173 7.55 3.73 2.06
CA ASN A 173 7.37 5.06 1.49
C ASN A 173 7.76 6.16 2.48
N ALA A 174 7.32 6.07 3.73
CA ALA A 174 7.71 6.99 4.80
C ALA A 174 9.23 6.97 5.07
N GLY A 175 9.84 5.79 5.04
CA GLY A 175 11.30 5.65 5.10
C GLY A 175 12.03 6.40 3.99
N ALA A 176 11.56 6.30 2.74
CA ALA A 176 12.15 7.05 1.63
C ALA A 176 11.97 8.57 1.78
N MET A 177 10.82 9.03 2.28
CA MET A 177 10.62 10.45 2.60
C MET A 177 11.60 10.96 3.65
N LEU A 178 11.84 10.18 4.71
CA LEU A 178 12.81 10.50 5.75
C LEU A 178 14.23 10.58 5.18
N ASP A 179 14.64 9.61 4.36
CA ASP A 179 15.98 9.59 3.76
C ASP A 179 16.23 10.83 2.88
N LEU A 180 15.24 11.22 2.08
CA LEU A 180 15.30 12.44 1.27
C LEU A 180 15.42 13.71 2.15
N ALA A 181 14.63 13.79 3.22
CA ALA A 181 14.67 14.94 4.12
C ALA A 181 15.98 15.00 4.93
N VAL A 182 16.49 13.86 5.40
CA VAL A 182 17.78 13.74 6.09
C VAL A 182 18.92 14.17 5.18
N GLY A 183 18.93 13.69 3.92
CA GLY A 183 19.89 14.15 2.91
C GLY A 183 19.83 15.67 2.74
N HIS A 184 18.63 16.21 2.53
CA HIS A 184 18.44 17.66 2.37
C HIS A 184 18.99 18.47 3.55
N VAL A 185 18.69 18.10 4.80
CA VAL A 185 19.16 18.87 5.96
C VAL A 185 20.65 18.73 6.24
N THR A 186 21.23 17.63 5.78
CA THR A 186 22.66 17.37 5.91
C THR A 186 23.46 18.22 4.92
N ASP A 187 22.97 18.36 3.69
CA ASP A 187 23.67 19.08 2.62
C ASP A 187 23.40 20.59 2.64
N ARG A 188 22.19 21.01 3.03
CA ARG A 188 21.77 22.41 2.97
C ARG A 188 22.42 23.23 4.09
N VAL A 189 23.25 24.22 3.72
CA VAL A 189 23.88 25.16 4.66
C VAL A 189 23.10 26.46 4.75
N GLN A 190 22.70 26.87 5.96
CA GLN A 190 22.16 28.20 6.25
C GLN A 190 22.71 28.70 7.57
N PHE A 191 22.87 30.02 7.70
CA PHE A 191 23.45 30.65 8.90
C PHE A 191 24.81 30.04 9.29
N GLY A 192 25.63 29.69 8.29
CA GLY A 192 27.01 29.24 8.46
C GLY A 192 27.22 27.76 8.78
N ARG A 193 26.17 26.92 8.81
CA ARG A 193 26.30 25.46 9.04
C ARG A 193 25.14 24.67 8.43
N PRO A 194 25.26 23.33 8.31
CA PRO A 194 24.15 22.49 7.86
C PRO A 194 22.88 22.70 8.70
N ILE A 195 21.71 22.77 8.05
CA ILE A 195 20.45 23.03 8.75
C ILE A 195 20.07 21.88 9.69
N GLY A 196 20.54 20.66 9.44
CA GLY A 196 20.38 19.50 10.33
C GLY A 196 21.04 19.68 11.71
N THR A 197 21.89 20.70 11.90
CA THR A 197 22.46 21.00 13.23
C THR A 197 21.49 21.75 14.15
N TYR A 198 20.42 22.36 13.62
CA TYR A 198 19.42 23.04 14.43
C TYR A 198 18.48 22.04 15.10
N GLN A 199 17.94 22.42 16.26
CA GLN A 199 17.07 21.53 17.04
C GLN A 199 15.73 21.27 16.34
N THR A 200 15.13 22.31 15.75
CA THR A 200 13.82 22.23 15.10
C THR A 200 13.72 21.14 14.01
N PRO A 201 14.60 21.10 12.98
CA PRO A 201 14.54 20.03 11.98
C PRO A 201 14.86 18.66 12.58
N ARG A 202 15.81 18.57 13.52
CA ARG A 202 16.15 17.30 14.18
C ARG A 202 14.99 16.69 14.94
N HIS A 203 14.32 17.49 15.77
CA HIS A 203 13.17 17.02 16.55
C HIS A 203 12.04 16.56 15.63
N ARG A 204 11.70 17.36 14.60
CA ARG A 204 10.65 16.99 13.64
C ARG A 204 10.93 15.66 12.94
N LEU A 205 12.16 15.45 12.48
CA LEU A 205 12.53 14.20 11.80
C LEU A 205 12.63 13.03 12.78
N ALA A 206 13.09 13.25 14.00
CA ALA A 206 13.13 12.22 15.04
C ALA A 206 11.72 11.77 15.47
N ASP A 207 10.79 12.72 15.64
CA ASP A 207 9.40 12.42 15.99
C ASP A 207 8.71 11.64 14.85
N ALA A 208 8.92 12.05 13.60
CA ALA A 208 8.41 11.32 12.43
C ALA A 208 8.99 9.91 12.34
N TYR A 209 10.31 9.75 12.54
CA TYR A 209 10.96 8.45 12.58
C TYR A 209 10.36 7.54 13.67
N ALA A 210 10.11 8.07 14.86
CA ALA A 210 9.47 7.31 15.94
C ALA A 210 8.07 6.80 15.55
N GLN A 211 7.28 7.57 14.78
CA GLN A 211 5.99 7.10 14.28
C GLN A 211 6.13 5.96 13.28
N VAL A 212 7.14 6.01 12.40
CA VAL A 212 7.40 4.92 11.43
C VAL A 212 7.80 3.63 12.13
N GLU A 213 8.64 3.70 13.16
CA GLU A 213 9.03 2.52 13.95
C GLU A 213 7.83 1.95 14.73
N ALA A 214 6.97 2.80 15.31
CA ALA A 214 5.73 2.35 15.94
C ALA A 214 4.78 1.65 14.93
N ALA A 215 4.71 2.14 13.69
CA ALA A 215 3.95 1.49 12.63
C ALA A 215 4.51 0.10 12.28
N ARG A 216 5.84 -0.08 12.24
CA ARG A 216 6.46 -1.41 12.06
C ARG A 216 6.08 -2.39 13.16
N GLU A 217 6.10 -1.95 14.41
CA GLU A 217 5.75 -2.83 15.53
C GLU A 217 4.29 -3.28 15.49
N LEU A 218 3.38 -2.37 15.13
CA LEU A 218 1.95 -2.71 14.95
C LEU A 218 1.74 -3.66 13.77
N LEU A 219 2.46 -3.48 12.66
CA LEU A 219 2.44 -4.44 11.56
C LEU A 219 2.97 -5.81 11.98
N GLY A 220 4.05 -5.85 12.77
CA GLY A 220 4.57 -7.07 13.36
C GLY A 220 3.55 -7.78 14.25
N LEU A 221 2.76 -7.03 15.02
CA LEU A 221 1.64 -7.58 15.79
C LEU A 221 0.55 -8.17 14.88
N ALA A 222 0.16 -7.46 13.83
CA ALA A 222 -0.84 -7.94 12.86
C ALA A 222 -0.42 -9.24 12.16
N TRP A 223 0.87 -9.43 11.89
CA TRP A 223 1.41 -10.69 11.38
C TRP A 223 1.38 -11.82 12.42
N ARG A 224 1.70 -11.52 13.68
CA ARG A 224 1.69 -12.52 14.77
C ARG A 224 0.30 -12.98 15.13
N SER A 225 -0.67 -12.06 15.19
CA SER A 225 -2.06 -12.39 15.57
C SER A 225 -2.87 -12.94 14.41
N ARG A 226 -2.49 -12.61 13.17
CA ARG A 226 -3.26 -12.90 11.94
C ARG A 226 -4.69 -12.37 11.97
N SER A 227 -5.03 -11.48 12.91
CA SER A 227 -6.39 -11.00 13.09
C SER A 227 -6.71 -9.88 12.10
N ALA A 228 -7.97 -9.84 11.64
CA ALA A 228 -8.44 -8.73 10.80
C ALA A 228 -8.44 -7.40 11.56
N TRP A 229 -8.66 -7.43 12.88
CA TRP A 229 -8.60 -6.27 13.76
C TRP A 229 -7.21 -5.64 13.78
N ASP A 230 -6.17 -6.43 14.06
CA ASP A 230 -4.81 -5.88 14.16
C ASP A 230 -4.29 -5.43 12.80
N ALA A 231 -4.71 -6.08 11.71
CA ALA A 231 -4.42 -5.61 10.35
C ALA A 231 -5.05 -4.23 10.06
N ASP A 232 -6.28 -3.99 10.55
CA ASP A 232 -6.96 -2.70 10.47
C ASP A 232 -6.21 -1.62 11.26
N VAL A 233 -5.88 -1.91 12.51
CA VAL A 233 -5.11 -1.01 13.40
C VAL A 233 -3.75 -0.68 12.79
N ALA A 234 -3.03 -1.69 12.28
CA ALA A 234 -1.73 -1.49 11.64
C ALA A 234 -1.84 -0.60 10.40
N LYS A 235 -2.84 -0.82 9.54
CA LYS A 235 -3.06 0.00 8.33
C LYS A 235 -3.42 1.43 8.67
N ALA A 236 -4.32 1.64 9.64
CA ALA A 236 -4.70 2.97 10.11
C ALA A 236 -3.49 3.72 10.66
N TYR A 237 -2.70 3.08 11.52
CA TYR A 237 -1.51 3.71 12.10
C TYR A 237 -0.42 3.97 11.06
N ALA A 238 -0.18 3.05 10.12
CA ALA A 238 0.79 3.24 9.04
C ALA A 238 0.41 4.43 8.14
N GLY A 239 -0.88 4.61 7.85
CA GLY A 239 -1.39 5.79 7.13
C GLY A 239 -1.16 7.09 7.90
N TRP A 240 -1.46 7.10 9.20
CA TRP A 240 -1.21 8.26 10.06
C TRP A 240 0.30 8.59 10.21
N ALA A 241 1.15 7.57 10.35
CA ALA A 241 2.59 7.72 10.41
C ALA A 241 3.17 8.26 9.09
N ALA A 242 2.67 7.78 7.94
CA ALA A 242 3.06 8.29 6.63
C ALA A 242 2.63 9.75 6.44
N GLU A 243 1.43 10.14 6.89
CA GLU A 243 0.96 11.53 6.85
C GLU A 243 1.81 12.45 7.72
N THR A 244 2.10 12.03 8.95
CA THR A 244 2.96 12.76 9.88
C THR A 244 4.37 12.94 9.30
N THR A 245 4.91 11.88 8.69
CA THR A 245 6.21 11.89 8.04
C THR A 245 6.22 12.82 6.83
N ALA A 246 5.20 12.77 5.98
CA ALA A 246 5.05 13.66 4.83
C ALA A 246 5.06 15.13 5.25
N ALA A 247 4.27 15.49 6.27
CA ALA A 247 4.20 16.85 6.79
C ALA A 247 5.56 17.33 7.37
N ALA A 248 6.25 16.47 8.13
CA ALA A 248 7.56 16.78 8.68
C ALA A 248 8.61 16.99 7.57
N CYS A 249 8.68 16.07 6.61
CA CYS A 249 9.64 16.11 5.51
C CYS A 249 9.40 17.31 4.59
N MET A 250 8.14 17.60 4.24
CA MET A 250 7.80 18.78 3.43
C MET A 250 8.22 20.08 4.13
N GLN A 251 7.94 20.22 5.43
CA GLN A 251 8.35 21.43 6.15
C GLN A 251 9.88 21.59 6.14
N VAL A 252 10.60 20.50 6.40
CA VAL A 252 12.05 20.51 6.53
C VAL A 252 12.75 20.78 5.20
N CYS A 253 12.22 20.23 4.10
CA CYS A 253 12.70 20.54 2.75
C CYS A 253 12.26 21.93 2.26
N GLY A 254 11.23 22.54 2.86
CA GLY A 254 10.73 23.84 2.45
C GLY A 254 10.27 23.86 0.99
N ALA A 255 10.50 24.97 0.29
CA ALA A 255 9.99 25.17 -1.08
C ALA A 255 10.50 24.13 -2.09
N ILE A 256 11.72 23.59 -1.94
CA ILE A 256 12.23 22.58 -2.88
C ILE A 256 11.41 21.28 -2.79
N GLY A 257 10.90 20.93 -1.61
CA GLY A 257 10.04 19.76 -1.40
C GLY A 257 8.69 19.85 -2.11
N LEU A 258 8.27 21.05 -2.53
CA LEU A 258 7.04 21.31 -3.30
C LEU A 258 7.29 21.39 -4.81
N SER A 259 8.55 21.38 -5.23
CA SER A 259 8.92 21.46 -6.65
C SER A 259 8.83 20.10 -7.33
N SER A 260 8.63 20.09 -8.65
CA SER A 260 8.70 18.87 -9.46
C SER A 260 10.12 18.32 -9.65
N GLU A 261 11.15 19.09 -9.27
CA GLU A 261 12.56 18.70 -9.37
C GLU A 261 12.98 17.77 -8.21
N HIS A 262 12.22 17.76 -7.12
CA HIS A 262 12.52 16.96 -5.93
C HIS A 262 11.59 15.75 -5.83
N ALA A 263 12.15 14.57 -5.58
CA ALA A 263 11.39 13.32 -5.55
C ALA A 263 10.31 13.26 -4.44
N LEU A 264 10.47 14.05 -3.37
CA LEU A 264 9.58 14.04 -2.19
C LEU A 264 8.10 14.18 -2.55
N GLY A 265 7.74 15.09 -3.47
CA GLY A 265 6.34 15.29 -3.86
C GLY A 265 5.70 14.02 -4.43
N GLY A 266 6.46 13.19 -5.14
CA GLY A 266 6.00 11.90 -5.66
C GLY A 266 5.70 10.89 -4.54
N TYR A 267 6.55 10.82 -3.51
CA TYR A 267 6.32 9.96 -2.35
C TYR A 267 5.11 10.41 -1.53
N VAL A 268 4.95 11.73 -1.32
CA VAL A 268 3.77 12.30 -0.65
C VAL A 268 2.50 11.98 -1.44
N ALA A 269 2.52 12.12 -2.77
CA ALA A 269 1.36 11.78 -3.59
C ALA A 269 1.02 10.28 -3.53
N ARG A 270 2.04 9.41 -3.56
CA ARG A 270 1.87 7.97 -3.42
C ARG A 270 1.30 7.60 -2.05
N SER A 271 1.77 8.18 -0.96
CA SER A 271 1.28 7.85 0.39
C SER A 271 -0.22 8.13 0.53
N ARG A 272 -0.76 9.17 -0.12
CA ARG A 272 -2.21 9.45 -0.15
C ARG A 272 -3.01 8.37 -0.86
N VAL A 273 -2.48 7.84 -1.96
CA VAL A 273 -3.13 6.74 -2.69
C VAL A 273 -3.13 5.47 -1.84
N LEU A 274 -1.98 5.11 -1.27
CA LEU A 274 -1.84 3.92 -0.42
C LEU A 274 -2.70 4.01 0.85
N ASP A 275 -2.80 5.19 1.44
CA ASP A 275 -3.68 5.42 2.58
C ASP A 275 -5.14 5.20 2.19
N ALA A 276 -5.59 5.76 1.06
CA ALA A 276 -6.98 5.66 0.62
C ALA A 276 -7.43 4.26 0.18
N LEU A 277 -6.51 3.34 -0.15
CA LEU A 277 -6.83 1.95 -0.48
C LEU A 277 -7.30 1.20 0.78
N TYR A 278 -8.48 0.57 0.68
CA TYR A 278 -9.11 -0.19 1.77
C TYR A 278 -9.39 0.61 3.07
N GLY A 279 -9.57 1.93 2.93
CA GLY A 279 -9.91 2.86 4.02
C GLY A 279 -8.72 3.71 4.46
N GLY A 280 -8.92 5.02 4.45
CA GLY A 280 -7.93 6.00 4.92
C GLY A 280 -7.83 6.04 6.43
N TRP A 281 -6.68 6.46 6.97
CA TRP A 281 -6.44 6.44 8.41
C TRP A 281 -7.46 7.23 9.24
N GLN A 282 -8.01 8.32 8.68
CA GLN A 282 -8.99 9.16 9.36
C GLN A 282 -10.30 8.41 9.62
N ASP A 283 -10.82 7.76 8.57
CA ASP A 283 -12.04 6.96 8.66
C ASP A 283 -11.78 5.72 9.51
N ALA A 284 -10.64 5.04 9.32
CA ALA A 284 -10.30 3.83 10.06
C ALA A 284 -10.16 4.08 11.58
N ILE A 285 -9.56 5.19 12.01
CA ILE A 285 -9.48 5.52 13.46
C ILE A 285 -10.87 5.78 14.03
N HIS A 286 -11.76 6.41 13.26
CA HIS A 286 -13.15 6.62 13.68
C HIS A 286 -13.87 5.28 13.85
N ASP A 287 -13.81 4.41 12.85
CA ASP A 287 -14.43 3.07 12.85
C ASP A 287 -13.88 2.19 13.98
N ILE A 288 -12.56 2.20 14.21
CA ILE A 288 -11.91 1.51 15.33
C ILE A 288 -12.45 2.05 16.67
N GLY A 289 -12.61 3.36 16.78
CA GLY A 289 -13.19 4.01 17.96
C GLY A 289 -14.62 3.56 18.23
N GLU A 290 -15.48 3.54 17.22
CA GLU A 290 -16.87 3.08 17.33
C GLU A 290 -16.92 1.61 17.78
N ARG A 291 -16.15 0.73 17.15
CA ARG A 291 -16.08 -0.70 17.50
C ARG A 291 -15.60 -0.95 18.93
N LEU A 292 -14.67 -0.13 19.43
CA LEU A 292 -14.21 -0.19 20.82
C LEU A 292 -15.31 0.24 21.80
N LEU A 293 -16.09 1.27 21.47
CA LEU A 293 -17.19 1.76 22.30
C LEU A 293 -18.36 0.77 22.35
N ASP A 294 -18.66 0.11 21.23
CA ASP A 294 -19.72 -0.88 21.12
C ASP A 294 -19.35 -2.25 21.74
N GLY A 295 -18.10 -2.40 22.20
CA GLY A 295 -17.61 -3.65 22.79
C GLY A 295 -17.35 -4.76 21.77
N ALA A 296 -17.45 -4.47 20.47
CA ALA A 296 -17.20 -5.41 19.37
C ALA A 296 -15.72 -5.77 19.19
N ALA A 297 -14.82 -5.10 19.93
CA ALA A 297 -13.38 -5.36 19.95
C ALA A 297 -12.93 -6.27 21.12
N ARG A 298 -13.86 -6.86 21.89
CA ARG A 298 -13.57 -7.78 23.01
C ARG A 298 -13.86 -9.23 22.68
#